data_AF-A0A7V0DVB5-F1
#
_entry.id   AF-A0A7V0DVB5-F1
#
_cell.length_a   1.000
_cell.length_b   1.000
_cell.length_c   1.000
_cell.angle_alpha   90.00
_cell.angle_beta   90.00
_cell.angle_gamma   90.00
#
_symmetry.space_group_name_H-M   'P 1'
#
loop_
_entity.id
_entity.type
_entity.pdbx_description
1 polymer ?
#
loop_
_entity_poly.entity_id
_entity_poly.type
_entity_poly.pdbx_seq_one_letter_code
_entity_poly.pdbx_strand_id
1 'polypeptide(L)'
;MTIKLLDEFLKKHDLTRYQLSKLTGISQNTLKDQNEKSLNKYTVSILRSLSLISGLSVSDVLFELEDIEKNSDDLAGFKHLLGKYKLSFPAQEFELYCLIKEFESANIEVLTFTFNRFENEEHADIEKDVKKALNNAIAVLKAKKEELL
;
A
#
# COMPACT_ATOMS: atom_id res chain seq x y z
N MET A 1 -7.22 -2.74 -11.35
CA MET A 1 -6.09 -3.16 -12.21
C MET A 1 -4.96 -3.52 -11.25
N THR A 2 -4.47 -4.77 -11.26
CA THR A 2 -3.41 -5.19 -10.32
C THR A 2 -2.10 -4.48 -10.69
N ILE A 3 -1.55 -3.70 -9.76
CA ILE A 3 -0.25 -3.04 -9.96
C ILE A 3 0.84 -4.10 -10.16
N LYS A 4 1.77 -3.83 -11.09
CA LYS A 4 2.96 -4.67 -11.32
C LYS A 4 4.04 -4.29 -10.31
N LEU A 5 3.82 -4.71 -9.06
CA LEU A 5 4.59 -4.24 -7.89
C LEU A 5 6.10 -4.47 -8.03
N LEU A 6 6.51 -5.65 -8.51
CA LEU A 6 7.92 -5.98 -8.73
C LEU A 6 8.55 -5.10 -9.80
N ASP A 7 7.83 -4.84 -10.91
CA ASP A 7 8.36 -4.02 -11.99
C ASP A 7 8.49 -2.55 -11.57
N GLU A 8 7.51 -2.00 -10.86
CA GLU A 8 7.60 -0.62 -10.33
C GLU A 8 8.75 -0.50 -9.31
N PHE A 9 8.87 -1.50 -8.43
CA PHE A 9 10.10 -1.97 -7.77
C PHE A 9 11.38 -1.59 -8.50
N LEU A 10 11.67 -2.45 -9.47
CA LEU A 10 12.94 -2.48 -10.16
C LEU A 10 13.17 -1.21 -11.00
N LYS A 11 12.12 -0.67 -11.63
CA LYS A 11 12.22 0.56 -12.43
C LYS A 11 12.67 1.77 -11.61
N LYS A 12 12.23 1.92 -10.35
CA LYS A 12 12.67 3.03 -9.48
C LYS A 12 14.18 3.01 -9.20
N HIS A 13 14.82 1.86 -9.40
CA HIS A 13 16.26 1.64 -9.20
C HIS A 13 17.02 1.38 -10.50
N ASP A 14 16.42 1.69 -11.66
CA ASP A 14 17.01 1.41 -12.99
C ASP A 14 17.36 -0.06 -13.22
N LEU A 15 16.60 -0.97 -12.61
CA LEU A 15 16.75 -2.41 -12.69
C LEU A 15 15.63 -3.07 -13.51
N THR A 16 15.87 -4.33 -13.88
CA THR A 16 14.96 -5.17 -14.65
C THR A 16 14.87 -6.57 -14.05
N ARG A 17 13.75 -7.27 -14.31
CA ARG A 17 13.62 -8.70 -13.98
C ARG A 17 14.71 -9.55 -14.64
N TYR A 18 15.25 -9.11 -15.77
CA TYR A 18 16.41 -9.74 -16.39
C TYR A 18 17.64 -9.75 -15.49
N GLN A 19 18.01 -8.58 -14.95
CA GLN A 19 19.15 -8.47 -14.02
C GLN A 19 18.89 -9.25 -12.73
N LEU A 20 17.68 -9.18 -12.18
CA LEU A 20 17.31 -9.94 -10.97
C LEU A 20 17.42 -11.46 -11.18
N SER A 21 16.89 -11.97 -12.30
CA SER A 21 17.00 -13.38 -12.67
C SER A 21 18.45 -13.82 -12.84
N LYS A 22 19.27 -13.01 -13.51
CA LYS A 22 20.69 -13.29 -13.74
C LYS A 22 21.48 -13.35 -12.43
N LEU A 23 21.15 -12.50 -11.46
CA LEU A 23 21.82 -12.45 -10.16
C LEU A 23 21.43 -13.61 -9.23
N THR A 24 20.14 -13.96 -9.22
CA THR A 24 19.56 -14.87 -8.20
C THR A 24 19.34 -16.29 -8.71
N GLY A 25 19.40 -16.51 -10.02
CA GLY A 25 19.03 -17.78 -10.64
C GLY A 25 17.52 -18.04 -10.70
N ILE A 26 16.67 -17.13 -10.22
CA ILE A 26 15.21 -17.26 -10.31
C ILE A 26 14.79 -17.16 -11.78
N SER A 27 13.95 -18.08 -12.24
CA SER A 27 13.51 -18.10 -13.65
C SER A 27 12.67 -16.86 -14.01
N GLN A 28 12.75 -16.41 -15.26
CA GLN A 28 11.93 -15.31 -15.78
C GLN A 28 10.43 -15.56 -15.61
N ASN A 29 9.99 -16.81 -15.76
CA ASN A 29 8.59 -17.19 -15.58
C ASN A 29 8.17 -17.02 -14.11
N THR A 30 9.01 -17.47 -13.17
CA THR A 30 8.76 -17.27 -11.74
C THR A 30 8.70 -15.79 -11.37
N LEU A 31 9.58 -14.95 -11.93
CA LEU A 31 9.54 -13.50 -11.70
C LEU A 31 8.33 -12.83 -12.36
N LYS A 32 7.87 -13.34 -13.51
CA LYS A 32 6.62 -12.90 -14.13
C LYS A 32 5.44 -13.20 -13.21
N ASP A 33 5.35 -14.43 -12.68
CA ASP A 33 4.29 -14.80 -11.74
C ASP A 33 4.39 -14.00 -10.43
N GLN A 34 5.61 -13.73 -9.95
CA GLN A 34 5.84 -12.89 -8.78
C GLN A 34 5.31 -11.46 -8.96
N ASN A 35 5.41 -10.92 -10.18
CA ASN A 35 4.95 -9.58 -10.52
C ASN A 35 3.41 -9.43 -10.55
N GLU A 36 2.67 -10.54 -10.54
CA GLU A 36 1.21 -10.57 -10.45
C GLU A 36 0.68 -10.65 -9.02
N LYS A 37 1.57 -10.90 -8.05
CA LYS A 37 1.20 -11.09 -6.65
C LYS A 37 1.09 -9.75 -5.91
N SER A 38 0.14 -9.69 -4.97
CA SER A 38 0.08 -8.69 -3.90
C SER A 38 1.26 -8.85 -2.94
N LEU A 39 1.62 -7.77 -2.23
CA LEU A 39 2.75 -7.74 -1.32
C LEU A 39 2.65 -8.80 -0.21
N ASN A 40 1.44 -9.10 0.26
CA ASN A 40 1.20 -10.14 1.28
C ASN A 40 1.64 -11.57 0.86
N LYS A 41 1.92 -11.82 -0.42
CA LYS A 41 2.47 -13.10 -0.92
C LYS A 41 3.97 -13.04 -1.19
N TYR A 42 4.63 -11.91 -0.93
CA TYR A 42 6.08 -11.80 -1.05
C TYR A 42 6.74 -12.53 0.10
N THR A 43 7.66 -13.43 -0.22
CA THR A 43 8.44 -14.10 0.79
C THR A 43 9.64 -13.24 1.17
N VAL A 44 10.14 -13.42 2.39
CA VAL A 44 11.39 -12.80 2.83
C VAL A 44 12.56 -13.11 1.89
N SER A 45 12.54 -14.27 1.21
CA SER A 45 13.55 -14.62 0.20
C SER A 45 13.55 -13.68 -1.00
N ILE A 46 12.37 -13.29 -1.50
CA ILE A 46 12.25 -12.29 -2.57
C ILE A 46 12.72 -10.92 -2.05
N LEU A 47 12.35 -10.52 -0.84
CA LEU A 47 12.81 -9.25 -0.26
C LEU A 47 14.34 -9.19 -0.12
N ARG A 48 14.97 -10.28 0.32
CA ARG A 48 16.44 -10.41 0.37
C ARG A 48 17.08 -10.36 -1.02
N SER A 49 16.43 -10.97 -2.02
CA SER A 49 16.89 -10.93 -3.41
C SER A 49 16.84 -9.51 -3.98
N LEU A 50 15.79 -8.75 -3.66
CA LEU A 50 15.65 -7.35 -4.03
C LEU A 50 16.67 -6.47 -3.31
N SER A 51 16.85 -6.68 -2.00
CA SER A 51 17.89 -6.01 -1.20
C SER A 51 19.28 -6.22 -1.77
N LEU A 52 19.60 -7.46 -2.19
CA LEU A 52 20.89 -7.79 -2.79
C LEU A 52 21.14 -7.04 -4.10
N ILE A 53 20.13 -6.90 -4.97
CA ILE A 53 20.31 -6.25 -6.28
C ILE A 53 20.23 -4.72 -6.21
N SER A 54 19.43 -4.15 -5.30
CA SER A 54 19.27 -2.69 -5.18
C SER A 54 20.29 -2.06 -4.23
N GLY A 55 20.93 -2.84 -3.36
CA GLY A 55 21.82 -2.34 -2.31
C GLY A 55 21.10 -1.75 -1.10
N LEU A 56 19.76 -1.79 -1.09
CA LEU A 56 18.94 -1.37 0.05
C LEU A 56 18.93 -2.41 1.16
N SER A 57 18.61 -2.00 2.39
CA SER A 57 18.32 -2.95 3.46
C SER A 57 17.00 -3.69 3.17
N VAL A 58 16.81 -4.88 3.72
CA VAL A 58 15.54 -5.63 3.56
C VAL A 58 14.35 -4.84 4.09
N SER A 59 14.54 -4.04 5.13
CA SER A 59 13.49 -3.19 5.69
C SER A 59 13.10 -2.07 4.72
N ASP A 60 14.09 -1.41 4.11
CA ASP A 60 13.82 -0.32 3.15
C ASP A 60 13.17 -0.86 1.88
N VAL A 61 13.56 -2.06 1.43
CA VAL A 61 12.88 -2.76 0.34
C VAL A 61 11.41 -3.00 0.65
N LEU A 62 11.11 -3.52 1.85
CA LEU A 62 9.73 -3.74 2.26
C LEU A 62 8.95 -2.43 2.29
N PHE A 63 9.51 -1.39 2.89
CA PHE A 63 8.87 -0.08 2.99
C PHE A 63 8.59 0.56 1.61
N GLU A 64 9.53 0.47 0.67
CA GLU A 64 9.30 0.98 -0.69
C GLU A 64 8.21 0.19 -1.43
N LEU A 65 8.15 -1.13 -1.26
CA LEU A 65 7.07 -1.94 -1.82
C LEU A 65 5.72 -1.59 -1.19
N GLU A 66 5.68 -1.35 0.13
CA GLU A 66 4.47 -0.90 0.84
C GLU A 66 4.01 0.46 0.31
N ASP A 67 4.91 1.43 0.10
CA ASP A 67 4.52 2.73 -0.47
C ASP A 67 3.99 2.60 -1.90
N ILE A 68 4.61 1.77 -2.75
CA ILE A 68 4.14 1.51 -4.11
C ILE A 68 2.74 0.87 -4.10
N GLU A 69 2.50 -0.13 -3.24
CA GLU A 69 1.19 -0.77 -3.10
C GLU A 69 0.16 0.21 -2.56
N LYS A 70 0.47 0.97 -1.50
CA LYS A 70 -0.38 2.02 -0.91
C LYS A 70 -0.84 3.04 -1.93
N ASN A 71 0.05 3.51 -2.80
CA ASN A 71 -0.30 4.48 -3.86
C ASN A 71 -1.32 3.92 -4.86
N SER A 72 -1.46 2.58 -4.95
CA SER A 72 -2.42 1.89 -5.80
C SER A 72 -3.68 1.42 -5.08
N ASP A 73 -3.60 1.19 -3.77
CA ASP A 73 -4.70 0.75 -2.90
C ASP A 73 -5.86 1.75 -2.86
N ASP A 74 -7.09 1.27 -2.65
CA ASP A 74 -8.29 2.12 -2.59
C ASP A 74 -8.39 2.88 -1.25
N LEU A 75 -7.62 2.46 -0.25
CA LEU A 75 -7.63 2.99 1.12
C LEU A 75 -9.05 2.98 1.69
N ALA A 76 -9.79 1.89 1.47
CA ALA A 76 -11.18 1.72 1.86
C ALA A 76 -12.08 2.92 1.47
N GLY A 77 -11.93 3.41 0.23
CA GLY A 77 -12.69 4.53 -0.34
C GLY A 77 -12.02 5.90 -0.23
N PHE A 78 -10.97 6.05 0.59
CA PHE A 78 -10.29 7.34 0.75
C PHE A 78 -9.53 7.77 -0.50
N LYS A 79 -9.07 6.84 -1.34
CA LYS A 79 -8.38 7.21 -2.59
C LYS A 79 -9.26 8.04 -3.51
N HIS A 80 -10.55 7.71 -3.60
CA HIS A 80 -11.51 8.51 -4.36
C HIS A 80 -11.61 9.94 -3.81
N LEU A 81 -11.79 10.08 -2.48
CA LEU A 81 -11.95 11.35 -1.81
C LEU A 81 -10.69 12.24 -1.95
N LEU A 82 -9.51 11.67 -1.70
CA LEU A 82 -8.21 12.34 -1.81
C LEU A 82 -7.96 12.81 -3.26
N GLY A 83 -8.24 11.93 -4.23
CA GLY A 83 -8.11 12.26 -5.66
C GLY A 83 -9.07 13.36 -6.11
N LYS A 84 -10.32 13.34 -5.64
CA LYS A 84 -11.35 14.35 -5.95
C LYS A 84 -10.91 15.76 -5.54
N TYR A 85 -10.33 15.90 -4.34
CA TYR A 85 -9.89 17.19 -3.81
C TYR A 85 -8.41 17.49 -4.03
N LYS A 86 -7.66 16.59 -4.71
CA LYS A 86 -6.22 16.72 -4.96
C LYS A 86 -5.41 16.92 -3.68
N LEU A 87 -5.78 16.20 -2.62
CA LEU A 87 -5.14 16.26 -1.31
C LEU A 87 -4.18 15.09 -1.14
N SER A 88 -3.15 15.28 -0.31
CA SER A 88 -2.25 14.22 0.10
C SER A 88 -1.85 14.39 1.56
N PHE A 89 -1.99 13.32 2.32
CA PHE A 89 -1.61 13.21 3.73
C PHE A 89 -0.74 11.95 3.93
N PRO A 90 0.52 11.95 3.47
CA PRO A 90 1.30 10.72 3.30
C PRO A 90 1.40 9.84 4.55
N ALA A 91 1.58 10.45 5.73
CA ALA A 91 1.69 9.72 6.98
C ALA A 91 0.37 9.03 7.37
N GLN A 92 -0.75 9.74 7.26
CA GLN A 92 -2.08 9.22 7.59
C GLN A 92 -2.55 8.18 6.56
N GLU A 93 -2.29 8.41 5.27
CA GLU A 93 -2.58 7.43 4.21
C GLU A 93 -1.82 6.12 4.44
N PHE A 94 -0.53 6.20 4.79
CA PHE A 94 0.28 5.03 5.09
C PHE A 94 -0.20 4.31 6.36
N GLU A 95 -0.54 5.04 7.41
CA GLU A 95 -1.09 4.46 8.64
C GLU A 95 -2.42 3.74 8.40
N LEU A 96 -3.33 4.34 7.61
CA LEU A 96 -4.58 3.70 7.21
C LEU A 96 -4.33 2.42 6.39
N TYR A 97 -3.40 2.49 5.43
CA TYR A 97 -3.00 1.33 4.63
C TYR A 97 -2.48 0.17 5.50
N CYS A 98 -1.58 0.45 6.45
CA CYS A 98 -1.05 -0.57 7.36
C CYS A 98 -2.18 -1.27 8.13
N LEU A 99 -3.11 -0.51 8.70
CA LEU A 99 -4.26 -1.07 9.44
C LEU A 99 -5.12 -1.96 8.53
N ILE A 100 -5.41 -1.53 7.31
CA ILE A 100 -6.17 -2.33 6.34
C ILE A 100 -5.45 -3.66 6.06
N LYS A 101 -4.13 -3.63 5.83
CA LYS A 101 -3.33 -4.84 5.56
C LYS A 101 -3.23 -5.77 6.76
N GLU A 102 -3.19 -5.24 7.98
CA GLU A 102 -3.27 -6.04 9.21
C GLU A 102 -4.59 -6.81 9.28
N PHE A 103 -5.74 -6.16 9.07
CA PHE A 103 -7.03 -6.83 9.03
C PHE A 103 -7.14 -7.85 7.89
N GLU A 104 -6.65 -7.51 6.69
CA GLU A 104 -6.59 -8.42 5.54
C GLU A 104 -5.79 -9.69 5.89
N SER A 105 -4.66 -9.55 6.59
CA SER A 105 -3.82 -10.68 7.02
C SER A 105 -4.51 -11.60 8.03
N ALA A 106 -5.45 -11.06 8.81
CA ALA A 106 -6.28 -11.81 9.76
C ALA A 106 -7.56 -12.39 9.11
N ASN A 107 -7.74 -12.25 7.79
CA ASN A 107 -8.96 -12.57 7.05
C ASN A 107 -10.21 -11.82 7.56
N ILE A 108 -10.01 -10.58 8.04
CA ILE A 108 -11.09 -9.71 8.50
C ILE A 108 -11.36 -8.67 7.43
N GLU A 109 -12.59 -8.63 6.93
CA GLU A 109 -12.99 -7.64 5.94
C GLU A 109 -13.08 -6.23 6.56
N VAL A 110 -12.46 -5.26 5.87
CA VAL A 110 -12.61 -3.83 6.15
C VAL A 110 -13.55 -3.26 5.09
N LEU A 111 -14.77 -2.92 5.52
CA LEU A 111 -15.74 -2.28 4.65
C LEU A 111 -15.30 -0.88 4.25
N THR A 112 -15.67 -0.47 3.04
CA THR A 112 -15.39 0.85 2.49
C THR A 112 -16.08 1.95 3.30
N PHE A 113 -15.35 3.01 3.64
CA PHE A 113 -15.93 4.21 4.22
C PHE A 113 -16.73 4.98 3.17
N THR A 114 -17.89 5.52 3.55
CA THR A 114 -18.75 6.27 2.62
C THR A 114 -18.77 7.75 2.97
N PHE A 115 -18.80 8.59 1.94
CA PHE A 115 -18.72 10.05 2.07
C PHE A 115 -19.96 10.77 1.57
N ASN A 116 -21.09 10.07 1.36
CA ASN A 116 -22.33 10.64 0.83
C ASN A 116 -22.79 11.89 1.59
N ARG A 117 -22.70 11.88 2.93
CA ARG A 117 -23.06 13.03 3.74
C ARG A 117 -22.00 14.13 3.67
N PHE A 118 -20.73 13.76 3.81
CA PHE A 118 -19.59 14.67 3.74
C PHE A 118 -19.65 15.49 2.44
N GLU A 119 -19.83 14.85 1.29
CA GLU A 119 -19.86 15.53 -0.01
C GLU A 119 -21.09 16.41 -0.27
N ASN A 120 -22.13 16.30 0.55
CA ASN A 120 -23.33 17.13 0.48
C ASN A 120 -23.31 18.29 1.48
N GLU A 121 -22.33 18.34 2.39
CA GLU A 121 -22.15 19.42 3.36
C GLU A 121 -21.24 20.52 2.79
N GLU A 122 -21.45 21.77 3.20
CA GLU A 122 -20.53 22.85 2.88
C GLU A 122 -19.29 22.77 3.78
N HIS A 123 -18.11 22.81 3.15
CA HIS A 123 -16.83 22.78 3.84
C HIS A 123 -16.19 24.16 3.84
N ALA A 124 -15.99 24.74 5.03
CA ALA A 124 -15.22 25.98 5.16
C ALA A 124 -13.73 25.78 4.82
N ASP A 125 -13.20 24.59 5.13
CA ASP A 125 -11.83 24.17 4.84
C ASP A 125 -11.82 22.67 4.52
N ILE A 126 -11.84 22.37 3.21
CA ILE A 126 -11.93 20.99 2.72
C ILE A 126 -10.69 20.16 3.11
N GLU A 127 -9.50 20.77 3.15
CA GLU A 127 -8.28 20.07 3.49
C GLU A 127 -8.34 19.59 4.95
N LYS A 128 -8.71 20.50 5.86
CA LYS A 128 -8.87 20.19 7.28
C LYS A 128 -9.95 19.14 7.53
N ASP A 129 -11.07 19.24 6.82
CA ASP A 129 -12.20 18.32 6.99
C ASP A 129 -11.87 16.91 6.47
N VAL A 130 -11.22 16.79 5.30
CA VAL A 130 -10.75 15.49 4.80
C VAL A 130 -9.70 14.89 5.72
N LYS A 131 -8.74 15.69 6.21
CA LYS A 131 -7.74 15.21 7.17
C LYS A 131 -8.38 14.70 8.47
N LYS A 132 -9.42 15.38 8.95
CA LYS A 132 -10.20 14.95 10.12
C LYS A 132 -10.93 13.64 9.85
N ALA A 133 -11.58 13.50 8.69
CA ALA A 133 -12.24 12.27 8.30
C ALA A 133 -11.26 11.08 8.25
N LEU A 134 -10.07 11.30 7.69
CA LEU A 134 -9.01 10.29 7.63
C LEU A 134 -8.52 9.86 9.01
N ASN A 135 -8.22 10.82 9.90
CA ASN A 135 -7.84 10.52 11.28
C ASN A 135 -8.93 9.76 12.05
N ASN A 136 -10.21 10.10 11.81
CA ASN A 136 -11.33 9.40 12.43
C ASN A 136 -11.42 7.94 11.93
N ALA A 137 -11.22 7.70 10.64
CA ALA A 137 -11.20 6.35 10.08
C ALA A 137 -10.07 5.49 10.69
N ILE A 138 -8.87 6.07 10.82
CA ILE A 138 -7.73 5.45 11.50
C ILE A 138 -8.11 5.10 12.95
N ALA A 139 -8.73 6.04 13.68
CA ALA A 139 -9.16 5.80 15.06
C ALA A 139 -10.19 4.66 15.17
N VAL A 140 -11.15 4.58 14.24
CA VAL A 140 -12.13 3.47 14.18
C VAL A 140 -11.44 2.13 13.96
N LEU A 141 -10.49 2.06 13.02
CA LEU A 141 -9.77 0.81 12.75
C LEU A 141 -8.85 0.41 13.92
N LYS A 142 -8.20 1.36 14.58
CA LYS A 142 -7.43 1.09 15.81
C LYS A 142 -8.33 0.56 16.93
N ALA A 143 -9.48 1.20 17.18
CA ALA A 143 -10.42 0.72 18.20
C ALA A 143 -10.92 -0.70 17.89
N LYS A 144 -11.28 -0.97 16.63
CA LYS A 144 -11.66 -2.32 16.17
C LYS A 144 -10.54 -3.34 16.35
N LYS A 145 -9.28 -2.95 16.16
CA LYS A 145 -8.11 -3.81 16.37
C LYS A 145 -7.96 -4.16 17.85
N GLU A 146 -8.09 -3.19 18.75
CA GLU A 146 -8.02 -3.40 20.20
C GLU A 146 -9.14 -4.31 20.72
N GLU A 147 -10.34 -4.26 20.12
CA GLU A 147 -11.45 -5.17 20.46
C GLU A 147 -11.18 -6.64 20.12
N LEU A 148 -10.16 -6.93 19.30
CA LEU A 148 -9.76 -8.28 18.88
C LEU A 148 -8.56 -8.82 19.65
N LEU A 149 -7.90 -7.99 20.48
CA LEU A 149 -6.74 -8.33 21.30
C LEU A 149 -7.16 -8.75 22.71
#